data_AF-M3GWD6-F1
#
_entry.id   AF-M3GWD6-F1
#
_cell.length_a   1.000
_cell.length_b   1.000
_cell.length_c   1.000
_cell.angle_alpha   90.00
_cell.angle_beta   90.00
_cell.angle_gamma   90.00
#
_symmetry.space_group_name_H-M   'P 1'
#
loop_
_entity.id
_entity.type
_entity.pdbx_description
1 polymer ?
#
loop_
_entity_poly.entity_id
_entity_poly.type
_entity_poly.pdbx_seq_one_letter_code
_entity_poly.pdbx_strand_id
1 'polypeptide(L)'
;MSKIVDDYYTLKDAGDNIQKQTIEFNDLFKKIFKKLEDRSVPRWVEFGVALSRFTPIEQDKIVDFIEKLKVQVANNWHSKDLKNMLIYAPPKGSEYGLAYILYNHETFHRRKEFIDSASAHVFEQSHVKYGLVIVKNIDIEESSYDFIGIFNAKKS
;
A
#
# COMPACT_ATOMS: atom_id res chain seq x y z
N MET A 1 15.56 -5.47 21.87
CA MET A 1 15.50 -6.66 20.98
C MET A 1 14.47 -7.61 21.57
N SER A 2 13.65 -8.19 20.70
CA SER A 2 12.29 -8.61 21.01
C SER A 2 12.26 -10.00 21.65
N LYS A 3 11.75 -10.10 22.89
CA LYS A 3 11.50 -11.38 23.60
C LYS A 3 10.85 -12.43 22.72
N ILE A 4 9.97 -12.00 21.81
CA ILE A 4 9.23 -12.87 20.88
C ILE A 4 10.15 -13.67 19.94
N VAL A 5 11.30 -13.10 19.55
CA VAL A 5 12.25 -13.78 18.66
C VAL A 5 13.10 -14.77 19.45
N ASP A 6 13.52 -14.39 20.67
CA ASP A 6 14.29 -15.27 21.56
C ASP A 6 13.44 -16.45 22.04
N ASP A 7 12.17 -16.22 22.35
CA ASP A 7 11.20 -17.26 22.72
C ASP A 7 11.00 -18.26 21.57
N TYR A 8 10.98 -17.80 20.30
CA TYR A 8 10.86 -18.68 19.15
C TYR A 8 12.04 -19.65 19.00
N TYR A 9 13.28 -19.19 19.17
CA TYR A 9 14.44 -20.08 19.09
C TYR A 9 14.51 -21.03 20.29
N THR A 10 14.20 -20.54 21.49
CA THR A 10 14.19 -21.34 22.72
C THR A 10 13.16 -22.47 22.65
N LEU A 11 11.97 -22.20 22.11
CA LEU A 11 10.90 -23.19 22.00
C LEU A 11 11.05 -24.12 20.78
N LYS A 12 11.68 -23.65 19.70
CA LYS A 12 12.04 -24.49 18.55
C LYS A 12 13.10 -25.54 18.92
N ASP A 13 14.08 -25.16 19.75
CA ASP A 13 15.06 -26.11 20.30
C ASP A 13 14.44 -27.10 21.30
N ALA A 14 13.30 -26.74 21.92
CA ALA A 14 12.55 -27.61 22.82
C ALA A 14 11.68 -28.68 22.10
N GLY A 15 11.69 -28.72 20.77
CA GLY A 15 10.97 -29.72 19.98
C GLY A 15 9.47 -29.43 19.79
N ASP A 16 8.99 -28.26 20.22
CA ASP A 16 7.62 -27.84 19.98
C ASP A 16 7.43 -27.40 18.53
N ASN A 17 6.37 -27.91 17.90
CA ASN A 17 6.04 -27.63 16.50
C ASN A 17 5.38 -26.25 16.37
N ILE A 18 6.15 -25.19 16.61
CA ILE A 18 5.68 -23.81 16.52
C ILE A 18 5.61 -23.41 15.04
N GLN A 19 4.38 -23.16 14.57
CA GLN A 19 4.16 -22.56 13.26
C GLN A 19 4.88 -21.21 13.20
N LYS A 20 5.75 -21.05 12.19
CA LYS A 20 6.38 -19.78 11.83
C LYS A 20 5.28 -18.71 11.78
N GLN A 21 5.47 -17.57 12.46
CA GLN A 21 4.52 -16.46 12.39
C GLN A 21 4.30 -16.10 10.92
N THR A 22 3.17 -16.51 10.37
CA THR A 22 2.76 -16.16 9.02
C THR A 22 2.39 -14.69 9.06
N ILE A 23 2.93 -13.90 8.14
CA ILE A 23 2.46 -12.52 7.97
C ILE A 23 1.01 -12.61 7.50
N GLU A 24 0.08 -12.21 8.36
CA GLU A 24 -1.33 -12.16 7.99
C GLU A 24 -1.60 -10.91 7.15
N PHE A 25 -2.10 -11.11 5.95
CA PHE A 25 -2.55 -10.04 5.06
C PHE A 25 -4.07 -9.99 5.04
N ASN A 26 -4.64 -8.80 5.06
CA ASN A 26 -6.08 -8.65 4.84
C ASN A 26 -6.45 -8.87 3.36
N ASP A 27 -7.74 -8.94 3.08
CA ASP A 27 -8.24 -9.36 1.77
C ASP A 27 -7.84 -8.41 0.63
N LEU A 28 -7.75 -7.10 0.89
CA LEU A 28 -7.28 -6.15 -0.12
C LEU A 28 -5.82 -6.45 -0.49
N PHE A 29 -4.96 -6.61 0.50
CA PHE A 29 -3.54 -6.89 0.27
C PHE A 29 -3.35 -8.24 -0.41
N LYS A 30 -4.08 -9.29 0.01
CA LYS A 30 -4.11 -10.59 -0.66
C LYS A 30 -4.50 -10.47 -2.14
N LYS A 31 -5.53 -9.69 -2.46
CA LYS A 31 -5.96 -9.44 -3.85
C LYS A 31 -4.93 -8.65 -4.66
N ILE A 32 -4.17 -7.75 -4.02
CA ILE A 32 -3.06 -7.03 -4.68
C ILE A 32 -1.93 -8.00 -5.00
N PHE A 33 -1.52 -8.84 -4.04
CA PHE A 33 -0.52 -9.88 -4.24
C PHE A 33 -0.94 -10.82 -5.36
N LYS A 34 -2.14 -11.41 -5.30
CA LYS A 34 -2.62 -12.32 -6.35
C LYS A 34 -2.57 -11.69 -7.74
N LYS A 35 -3.05 -10.45 -7.88
CA LYS A 35 -3.06 -9.74 -9.16
C LYS A 35 -1.66 -9.43 -9.69
N LEU A 36 -0.74 -9.05 -8.82
CA LEU A 36 0.66 -8.88 -9.21
C LEU A 36 1.22 -10.21 -9.80
N GLU A 37 0.71 -11.39 -9.36
CA GLU A 37 1.29 -12.73 -9.59
C GLU A 37 0.83 -13.19 -10.94
N ASP A 38 -0.48 -13.11 -11.13
CA ASP A 38 -1.18 -13.34 -12.38
C ASP A 38 -0.62 -12.48 -13.52
N ARG A 39 -0.17 -11.25 -13.21
CA ARG A 39 0.41 -10.33 -14.20
C ARG A 39 1.92 -10.49 -14.41
N SER A 40 2.61 -11.29 -13.58
CA SER A 40 4.06 -11.47 -13.64
C SER A 40 4.82 -10.14 -13.77
N VAL A 41 4.41 -9.15 -12.97
CA VAL A 41 4.89 -7.76 -13.12
C VAL A 41 6.41 -7.70 -12.85
N PRO A 42 7.21 -7.03 -13.70
CA PRO A 42 8.61 -6.75 -13.40
C PRO A 42 8.75 -6.08 -12.04
N ARG A 43 9.78 -6.45 -11.26
CA ARG A 43 9.99 -5.97 -9.88
C ARG A 43 8.92 -6.45 -8.88
N TRP A 44 8.20 -7.53 -9.18
CA TRP A 44 7.30 -8.24 -8.25
C TRP A 44 7.87 -8.35 -6.82
N VAL A 45 9.14 -8.73 -6.69
CA VAL A 45 9.81 -8.89 -5.38
C VAL A 45 9.84 -7.58 -4.62
N GLU A 46 10.13 -6.46 -5.29
CA GLU A 46 10.17 -5.14 -4.65
C GLU A 46 8.79 -4.70 -4.18
N PHE A 47 7.74 -4.94 -4.99
CA PHE A 47 6.37 -4.68 -4.58
C PHE A 47 5.98 -5.52 -3.36
N GLY A 48 6.35 -6.80 -3.35
CA GLY A 48 6.06 -7.68 -2.23
C GLY A 48 6.79 -7.28 -0.96
N VAL A 49 8.06 -6.89 -1.06
CA VAL A 49 8.83 -6.35 0.07
C VAL A 49 8.17 -5.08 0.60
N ALA A 50 7.76 -4.15 -0.26
CA ALA A 50 7.10 -2.92 0.17
C ALA A 50 5.76 -3.20 0.87
N LEU A 51 4.90 -4.05 0.29
CA LEU A 51 3.60 -4.43 0.87
C LEU A 51 3.74 -5.20 2.19
N SER A 52 4.80 -6.00 2.35
CA SER A 52 5.07 -6.73 3.60
C SER A 52 5.51 -5.84 4.78
N ARG A 53 5.79 -4.55 4.55
CA ARG A 53 6.18 -3.63 5.63
C ARG A 53 5.01 -3.15 6.47
N PHE A 54 3.77 -3.29 5.98
CA PHE A 54 2.58 -2.87 6.71
C PHE A 54 2.12 -3.99 7.64
N THR A 55 2.08 -3.71 8.94
CA THR A 55 1.54 -4.62 9.95
C THR A 55 0.04 -4.85 9.71
N PRO A 56 -0.56 -5.95 10.19
CA PRO A 56 -2.00 -6.19 10.02
C PRO A 56 -2.87 -5.02 10.51
N ILE A 57 -2.52 -4.43 11.66
CA ILE A 57 -3.21 -3.26 12.23
C ILE A 57 -3.13 -2.04 11.29
N GLU A 58 -2.01 -1.83 10.61
CA GLU A 58 -1.86 -0.75 9.64
C GLU A 58 -2.64 -1.05 8.36
N GLN A 59 -2.63 -2.30 7.89
CA GLN A 59 -3.42 -2.72 6.73
C GLN A 59 -4.92 -2.48 6.95
N ASP A 60 -5.44 -2.78 8.13
CA ASP A 60 -6.85 -2.55 8.46
C ASP A 60 -7.19 -1.05 8.48
N LYS A 61 -6.34 -0.22 9.09
CA LYS A 61 -6.50 1.25 9.06
C LYS A 61 -6.47 1.80 7.64
N ILE A 62 -5.58 1.26 6.80
CA ILE A 62 -5.46 1.64 5.38
C ILE A 62 -6.77 1.27 4.65
N VAL A 63 -7.27 0.04 4.84
CA VAL A 63 -8.52 -0.42 4.21
C VAL A 63 -9.71 0.43 4.65
N ASP A 64 -9.88 0.65 5.95
CA ASP A 64 -10.97 1.47 6.48
C ASP A 64 -10.97 2.89 5.89
N PHE A 65 -9.78 3.47 5.71
CA PHE A 65 -9.65 4.78 5.11
C PHE A 65 -9.94 4.75 3.61
N ILE A 66 -9.49 3.71 2.89
CA ILE A 66 -9.81 3.50 1.47
C ILE A 66 -11.32 3.40 1.27
N GLU A 67 -12.05 2.66 2.09
CA GLU A 67 -13.51 2.52 1.96
C GLU A 67 -14.22 3.88 2.16
N LYS A 68 -13.80 4.68 3.13
CA LYS A 68 -14.32 6.05 3.31
C LYS A 68 -14.00 6.93 2.11
N LEU A 69 -12.78 6.81 1.58
CA LEU A 69 -12.31 7.58 0.43
C LEU A 69 -13.06 7.21 -0.85
N LYS A 70 -13.43 5.95 -1.05
CA LYS A 70 -14.26 5.51 -2.19
C LYS A 70 -15.58 6.25 -2.24
N VAL A 71 -16.29 6.35 -1.11
CA VAL A 71 -17.56 7.08 -1.03
C VAL A 71 -17.36 8.57 -1.35
N GLN A 72 -16.26 9.16 -0.87
CA GLN A 72 -15.93 10.57 -1.19
C GLN A 72 -15.67 10.79 -2.67
N VAL A 73 -14.93 9.89 -3.33
CA VAL A 73 -14.64 9.97 -4.77
C VAL A 73 -15.90 9.77 -5.60
N ALA A 74 -16.75 8.81 -5.23
CA ALA A 74 -18.02 8.57 -5.92
C ALA A 74 -18.96 9.78 -5.83
N ASN A 75 -19.01 10.48 -4.70
CA ASN A 75 -19.96 11.57 -4.49
C ASN A 75 -19.45 12.94 -4.95
N ASN A 76 -18.13 13.17 -4.98
CA ASN A 76 -17.54 14.49 -5.21
C ASN A 76 -16.63 14.56 -6.44
N TRP A 77 -16.76 13.64 -7.39
CA TRP A 77 -15.89 13.54 -8.57
C TRP A 77 -15.80 14.84 -9.39
N HIS A 78 -16.86 15.66 -9.38
CA HIS A 78 -16.93 16.94 -10.06
C HIS A 78 -16.14 18.06 -9.35
N SER A 79 -15.65 17.82 -8.14
CA SER A 79 -14.88 18.79 -7.36
C SER A 79 -13.48 18.98 -7.98
N LYS A 80 -13.05 20.24 -8.07
CA LYS A 80 -11.67 20.57 -8.46
C LYS A 80 -10.67 20.09 -7.39
N ASP A 81 -11.04 20.23 -6.12
CA ASP A 81 -10.25 19.85 -4.95
C ASP A 81 -10.62 18.45 -4.42
N LEU A 82 -10.83 17.52 -5.34
CA LEU A 82 -11.24 16.16 -5.01
C LEU A 82 -10.21 15.50 -4.07
N LYS A 83 -10.67 15.09 -2.89
CA LYS A 83 -9.87 14.28 -1.95
C LYS A 83 -9.96 12.82 -2.34
N ASN A 84 -8.96 12.33 -3.07
CA ASN A 84 -8.93 10.98 -3.61
C ASN A 84 -7.66 10.19 -3.32
N MET A 85 -6.83 10.68 -2.41
CA MET A 85 -5.55 10.05 -2.08
C MET A 85 -5.48 9.72 -0.59
N LEU A 86 -4.97 8.54 -0.28
CA LEU A 86 -4.48 8.16 1.03
C LEU A 86 -2.96 8.20 0.95
N ILE A 87 -2.33 9.04 1.78
CA ILE A 87 -0.88 9.07 1.98
C ILE A 87 -0.60 8.47 3.34
N TYR A 88 -0.05 7.27 3.35
CA TYR A 88 0.42 6.61 4.55
C TYR A 88 1.93 6.75 4.61
N ALA A 89 2.36 7.53 5.59
CA ALA A 89 3.76 7.77 5.85
C ALA A 89 4.14 7.03 7.13
N PRO A 90 5.13 6.12 7.07
CA PRO A 90 5.40 5.23 8.18
C PRO A 90 6.16 5.96 9.31
N PRO A 91 6.19 5.39 10.53
CA PRO A 91 6.97 5.94 11.63
C PRO A 91 8.47 6.05 11.31
N LYS A 92 9.18 6.93 12.04
CA LYS A 92 10.64 7.12 11.93
C LYS A 92 11.36 5.77 12.08
N GLY A 93 11.88 5.24 10.97
CA GLY A 93 12.53 3.92 10.92
C GLY A 93 12.12 3.05 9.73
N SER A 94 11.01 3.38 9.04
CA SER A 94 10.67 2.74 7.77
C SER A 94 10.90 3.70 6.61
N GLU A 95 11.57 3.22 5.58
CA GLU A 95 11.90 4.02 4.39
C GLU A 95 10.82 3.96 3.30
N TYR A 96 9.72 3.22 3.54
CA TYR A 96 8.67 2.93 2.56
C TYR A 96 7.36 3.64 2.90
N GLY A 97 6.99 4.63 2.09
CA GLY A 97 5.67 5.26 2.12
C GLY A 97 4.69 4.58 1.16
N LEU A 98 3.40 4.79 1.40
CA LEU A 98 2.31 4.35 0.52
C LEU A 98 1.46 5.55 0.09
N ALA A 99 1.22 5.65 -1.21
CA ALA A 99 0.15 6.44 -1.79
C ALA A 99 -0.89 5.49 -2.39
N TYR A 100 -2.12 5.58 -1.94
CA TYR A 100 -3.26 4.89 -2.55
C TYR A 100 -4.21 5.92 -3.17
N ILE A 101 -4.37 5.86 -4.48
CA ILE A 101 -5.11 6.84 -5.28
C ILE A 101 -6.37 6.19 -5.82
N LEU A 102 -7.50 6.85 -5.60
CA LEU A 102 -8.79 6.46 -6.15
C LEU A 102 -9.20 7.42 -7.28
N TYR A 103 -9.82 6.88 -8.31
CA TYR A 103 -10.45 7.67 -9.36
C TYR A 103 -11.67 6.93 -9.89
N ASN A 104 -12.48 7.57 -10.72
CA ASN A 104 -13.62 6.97 -11.43
C ASN A 104 -13.50 7.24 -12.94
N HIS A 105 -14.38 6.67 -13.77
CA HIS A 105 -14.29 6.88 -15.22
C HIS A 105 -14.29 8.36 -15.62
N GLU A 106 -15.09 9.18 -14.92
CA GLU A 106 -15.18 10.64 -15.15
C GLU A 106 -13.84 11.36 -14.88
N THR A 107 -13.09 10.93 -13.87
CA THR A 107 -11.81 11.54 -13.46
C THR A 107 -10.58 10.86 -14.04
N PHE A 108 -10.75 9.87 -14.93
CA PHE A 108 -9.64 9.13 -15.55
C PHE A 108 -8.62 10.05 -16.25
N HIS A 109 -9.09 11.12 -16.90
CA HIS A 109 -8.23 12.10 -17.58
C HIS A 109 -7.26 12.83 -16.63
N ARG A 110 -7.59 12.92 -15.33
CA ARG A 110 -6.75 13.52 -14.27
C ARG A 110 -5.86 12.50 -13.56
N ARG A 111 -5.88 11.22 -13.95
CA ARG A 111 -5.11 10.16 -13.29
C ARG A 111 -3.62 10.48 -13.18
N LYS A 112 -3.03 11.07 -14.21
CA LYS A 112 -1.61 11.46 -14.20
C LYS A 112 -1.33 12.56 -13.17
N GLU A 113 -2.17 13.59 -13.11
CA GLU A 113 -2.11 14.67 -12.11
C GLU A 113 -2.16 14.10 -10.69
N PHE A 114 -3.06 13.15 -10.44
CA PHE A 114 -3.17 12.50 -9.12
C PHE A 114 -1.91 11.72 -8.76
N ILE A 115 -1.33 10.96 -9.71
CA ILE A 115 -0.09 10.19 -9.48
C ILE A 115 1.08 11.14 -9.16
N ASP A 116 1.23 12.21 -9.94
CA ASP A 116 2.32 13.18 -9.74
C ASP A 116 2.21 13.86 -8.37
N SER A 117 0.99 14.27 -8.00
CA SER A 117 0.69 14.87 -6.69
C SER A 117 0.95 13.89 -5.53
N ALA A 118 0.41 12.67 -5.60
CA ALA A 118 0.60 11.67 -4.55
C ALA A 118 2.08 11.30 -4.37
N SER A 119 2.82 11.19 -5.48
CA SER A 119 4.25 10.89 -5.45
C SER A 119 5.01 11.99 -4.73
N ALA A 120 4.69 13.28 -4.97
CA ALA A 120 5.30 14.38 -4.25
C ALA A 120 4.99 14.32 -2.75
N HIS A 121 3.73 14.08 -2.37
CA HIS A 121 3.31 14.03 -0.98
C HIS A 121 3.93 12.86 -0.19
N VAL A 122 4.12 11.69 -0.81
CA VAL A 122 4.76 10.55 -0.14
C VAL A 122 6.19 10.87 0.32
N PHE A 123 6.92 11.72 -0.42
CA PHE A 123 8.30 12.09 -0.11
C PHE A 123 8.43 13.37 0.74
N GLU A 124 7.32 13.96 1.23
CA GLU A 124 7.40 15.10 2.16
C GLU A 124 8.08 14.70 3.48
N GLN A 125 7.99 13.43 3.87
CA GLN A 125 8.71 12.93 5.03
C GLN A 125 10.15 12.58 4.66
N SER A 126 11.10 13.28 5.29
CA SER A 126 12.52 13.21 4.97
C SER A 126 13.16 11.82 5.12
N HIS A 127 12.55 10.91 5.88
CA HIS A 127 13.02 9.54 6.05
C HIS A 127 12.45 8.55 5.02
N VAL A 128 11.47 8.95 4.21
CA VAL A 128 10.89 8.10 3.16
C VAL A 128 11.79 8.14 1.92
N LYS A 129 12.32 6.98 1.52
CA LYS A 129 13.17 6.84 0.33
C LYS A 129 12.43 6.21 -0.85
N TYR A 130 11.45 5.34 -0.55
CA TYR A 130 10.69 4.58 -1.52
C TYR A 130 9.19 4.87 -1.34
N GLY A 131 8.52 5.21 -2.43
CA GLY A 131 7.08 5.45 -2.45
C GLY A 131 6.37 4.36 -3.25
N LEU A 132 5.60 3.52 -2.58
CA LEU A 132 4.68 2.60 -3.23
C LEU A 132 3.42 3.36 -3.63
N VAL A 133 3.16 3.49 -4.92
CA VAL A 133 1.96 4.16 -5.46
C VAL A 133 1.05 3.10 -6.05
N ILE A 134 -0.18 3.03 -5.55
CA ILE A 134 -1.25 2.16 -6.04
C ILE A 134 -2.39 3.05 -6.52
N VAL A 135 -2.93 2.76 -7.70
CA VAL A 135 -4.00 3.56 -8.32
C VAL A 135 -5.14 2.64 -8.69
N LYS A 136 -6.37 3.04 -8.36
CA LYS A 136 -7.55 2.20 -8.50
C LYS A 136 -8.77 3.01 -8.99
N ASN A 137 -9.37 2.56 -10.08
CA ASN A 137 -10.67 2.98 -10.57
C ASN A 137 -11.76 2.34 -9.70
N ILE A 138 -12.54 3.14 -8.98
CA ILE A 138 -13.58 2.64 -8.08
C ILE A 138 -14.75 1.98 -8.81
N ASP A 139 -14.94 2.29 -10.09
CA ASP A 139 -16.06 1.76 -10.89
C ASP A 139 -15.81 0.33 -11.41
N ILE A 140 -14.61 -0.24 -11.22
CA ILE A 140 -14.23 -1.58 -11.71
C ILE A 140 -14.03 -2.53 -10.54
N GLU A 141 -15.08 -3.15 -10.01
CA GLU A 141 -14.96 -3.95 -8.76
C GLU A 141 -13.99 -5.13 -8.84
N GLU A 142 -13.87 -5.78 -10.00
CA GLU A 142 -13.07 -7.00 -10.20
C GLU A 142 -11.55 -6.78 -10.04
N SER A 143 -11.09 -5.54 -10.23
CA SER A 143 -9.68 -5.18 -10.27
C SER A 143 -9.20 -4.68 -8.91
N SER A 144 -8.18 -5.29 -8.30
CA SER A 144 -7.60 -4.80 -7.02
C SER A 144 -6.78 -3.51 -7.17
N TYR A 145 -6.20 -3.26 -8.34
CA TYR A 145 -5.53 -2.01 -8.72
C TYR A 145 -5.42 -1.90 -10.24
N ASP A 146 -5.37 -0.69 -10.79
CA ASP A 146 -5.16 -0.44 -12.23
C ASP A 146 -3.70 -0.15 -12.56
N PHE A 147 -3.00 0.51 -11.64
CA PHE A 147 -1.57 0.76 -11.71
C PHE A 147 -0.92 0.56 -10.35
N ILE A 148 0.31 0.06 -10.36
CA ILE A 148 1.18 -0.05 -9.18
C ILE A 148 2.61 0.29 -9.59
N GLY A 149 3.31 1.08 -8.78
CA GLY A 149 4.67 1.52 -9.06
C GLY A 149 5.45 1.84 -7.79
N ILE A 150 6.77 1.61 -7.82
CA ILE A 150 7.69 2.07 -6.78
C ILE A 150 8.49 3.23 -7.36
N PHE A 151 8.40 4.36 -6.68
CA PHE A 151 9.12 5.59 -6.98
C PHE A 151 10.21 5.79 -5.93
N ASN A 152 11.29 6.43 -6.32
CA ASN A 152 12.38 6.79 -5.42
C ASN A 152 12.36 8.30 -5.20
N ALA A 153 12.72 8.74 -4.00
CA ALA A 153 12.99 10.15 -3.76
C ALA A 153 14.07 10.61 -4.77
N LYS A 154 13.81 11.71 -5.49
CA LYS A 154 14.83 12.28 -6.37
C LYS A 154 16.03 12.64 -5.51
N LYS A 155 17.20 12.05 -5.80
CA LYS A 155 18.46 12.55 -5.25
C LYS A 155 18.65 13.95 -5.83
N SER A 156 18.59 14.95 -4.94
CA SER A 156 19.09 16.29 -5.23
C SER A 156 20.59 16.23 -5.53
#